data_AF-A0A928E4B0-F1
#
_entry.id   AF-A0A928E4B0-F1
#
_cell.length_a   1.000
_cell.length_b   1.000
_cell.length_c   1.000
_cell.angle_alpha   90.00
_cell.angle_beta   90.00
_cell.angle_gamma   90.00
#
_symmetry.space_group_name_H-M   'P 1'
#
loop_
_entity.id
_entity.type
_entity.pdbx_description
1 polymer ?
#
loop_
_entity_poly.entity_id
_entity_poly.type
_entity_poly.pdbx_seq_one_letter_code
_entity_poly.pdbx_strand_id
1 'polypeptide(L)'
;MALTRDEFLSAMKSRGAFIAPAATPQQITNTNSVLQHIRAAILPMFMIEFFATTSGISLDSGYIFGPNEFDNGPRTPVPNIIDVNREYGTLPGTSGKTIFGRNDLFLFAFDTFGTCYMLDNLSLRILRKYDDPYRAMTDCLIAGKY
;
A
#
# COMPACT_ATOMS: atom_id res chain seq x y z
N MET A 1 9.98 -8.54 17.09
CA MET A 1 8.66 -9.20 16.96
C MET A 1 8.00 -8.62 15.73
N ALA A 2 7.30 -9.45 14.95
CA ALA A 2 6.46 -8.94 13.87
C ALA A 2 5.28 -8.18 14.49
N LEU A 3 4.99 -6.99 13.98
CA LEU A 3 3.85 -6.19 14.38
C LEU A 3 2.57 -6.85 13.86
N THR A 4 1.51 -6.89 14.65
CA THR A 4 0.22 -7.42 14.19
C THR A 4 -0.59 -6.35 13.46
N ARG A 5 -1.57 -6.77 12.65
CA ARG A 5 -2.52 -5.88 11.98
C ARG A 5 -3.24 -4.96 12.96
N ASP A 6 -3.71 -5.51 14.07
CA ASP A 6 -4.56 -4.77 15.00
C ASP A 6 -3.72 -3.75 15.79
N GLU A 7 -2.47 -4.09 16.15
CA GLU A 7 -1.49 -3.15 16.70
C GLU A 7 -1.17 -2.02 15.71
N PHE A 8 -0.96 -2.35 14.44
CA PHE A 8 -0.74 -1.38 13.38
C PHE A 8 -1.90 -0.39 13.26
N LEU A 9 -3.12 -0.90 13.08
CA LEU A 9 -4.31 -0.06 12.89
C LEU A 9 -4.58 0.81 14.12
N SER A 10 -4.41 0.25 15.32
CA SER A 10 -4.52 0.99 16.58
C SER A 10 -3.50 2.13 16.67
N ALA A 11 -2.24 1.86 16.32
CA ALA A 11 -1.17 2.85 16.31
C ALA A 11 -1.38 3.94 15.25
N MET A 12 -1.91 3.62 14.07
CA MET A 12 -2.21 4.63 13.05
C MET A 12 -3.40 5.49 13.46
N LYS A 13 -4.44 4.88 14.03
CA LYS A 13 -5.61 5.60 14.52
C LYS A 13 -5.26 6.59 15.63
N SER A 14 -4.39 6.21 16.58
CA SER A 14 -3.94 7.10 17.66
C SER A 14 -3.11 8.30 17.17
N ARG A 15 -2.54 8.20 15.97
CA ARG A 15 -1.82 9.28 15.28
C ARG A 15 -2.71 10.15 14.41
N GLY A 16 -4.02 9.88 14.37
CA GLY A 16 -4.98 10.63 13.57
C GLY A 16 -5.07 10.20 12.11
N ALA A 17 -4.62 8.97 11.78
CA ALA A 17 -4.79 8.45 10.42
C ALA A 17 -6.27 8.29 10.07
N PHE A 18 -6.62 8.67 8.85
CA PHE A 18 -7.88 8.30 8.24
C PHE A 18 -7.79 6.85 7.75
N ILE A 19 -8.71 6.00 8.21
CA ILE A 19 -8.78 4.58 7.85
C ILE A 19 -10.04 4.38 7.02
N ALA A 20 -9.88 4.06 5.74
CA ALA A 20 -10.99 3.81 4.82
C ALA A 20 -11.75 2.54 5.22
N PRO A 21 -13.07 2.44 4.93
CA PRO A 21 -13.87 1.26 5.25
C PRO A 21 -13.32 0.00 4.59
N ALA A 22 -13.63 -1.17 5.15
CA ALA A 22 -13.22 -2.45 4.57
C ALA A 22 -13.70 -2.61 3.11
N ALA A 23 -12.88 -3.26 2.28
CA ALA A 23 -13.29 -3.66 0.95
C ALA A 23 -14.15 -4.93 1.01
N THR A 24 -15.13 -5.04 0.11
CA THR A 24 -15.92 -6.26 -0.02
C THR A 24 -15.08 -7.40 -0.62
N PRO A 25 -15.41 -8.68 -0.36
CA PRO A 25 -14.73 -9.81 -0.97
C PRO A 25 -14.68 -9.75 -2.50
N GLN A 26 -15.74 -9.21 -3.12
CA GLN A 26 -15.81 -9.01 -4.57
C GLN A 26 -14.79 -7.97 -5.04
N GLN A 27 -14.66 -6.84 -4.34
CA GLN A 27 -13.68 -5.80 -4.66
C GLN A 27 -12.25 -6.31 -4.56
N ILE A 28 -11.94 -7.10 -3.52
CA ILE A 28 -10.61 -7.71 -3.33
C ILE A 28 -10.31 -8.70 -4.45
N THR A 29 -11.27 -9.56 -4.80
CA THR A 29 -11.13 -10.54 -5.89
C THR A 29 -10.89 -9.85 -7.23
N ASN A 30 -11.71 -8.85 -7.57
CA ASN A 30 -11.54 -8.08 -8.81
C ASN A 30 -10.18 -7.38 -8.86
N THR A 31 -9.77 -6.76 -7.74
CA THR A 31 -8.47 -6.08 -7.64
C THR A 31 -7.31 -7.04 -7.84
N ASN A 32 -7.36 -8.23 -7.22
CA ASN A 32 -6.33 -9.25 -7.40
C ASN A 32 -6.20 -9.68 -8.87
N SER A 33 -7.32 -9.99 -9.53
CA SER A 33 -7.34 -10.39 -10.94
C SER A 33 -6.74 -9.32 -11.86
N VAL A 34 -7.13 -8.05 -11.65
CA VAL A 34 -6.61 -6.94 -12.47
C VAL A 34 -5.13 -6.69 -12.22
N LEU A 35 -4.67 -6.73 -10.97
CA LEU A 35 -3.25 -6.57 -10.65
C LEU A 35 -2.39 -7.70 -11.21
N GLN A 36 -2.88 -8.93 -11.28
CA GLN A 36 -2.19 -10.02 -11.96
C GLN A 36 -1.98 -9.73 -13.44
N HIS A 37 -2.94 -9.11 -14.12
CA HIS A 37 -2.77 -8.71 -15.52
C HIS A 37 -1.81 -7.53 -15.71
N ILE A 38 -1.75 -6.59 -14.77
CA ILE A 38 -0.88 -5.41 -14.88
C ILE A 38 0.56 -5.72 -14.45
N ARG A 39 0.73 -6.48 -13.37
CA ARG A 39 2.02 -6.67 -12.68
C ARG A 39 2.56 -8.09 -12.74
N ALA A 40 1.78 -9.06 -13.21
CA ALA A 40 2.05 -10.48 -13.01
C ALA A 40 2.26 -10.84 -11.53
N ALA A 41 1.65 -10.07 -10.62
CA ALA A 41 1.78 -10.23 -9.18
C ALA A 41 0.42 -10.47 -8.55
N ILE A 42 0.37 -11.49 -7.69
CA ILE A 42 -0.81 -11.87 -6.91
C ILE A 42 -0.80 -11.04 -5.62
N LEU A 43 -1.96 -10.61 -5.15
CA LEU A 43 -2.09 -10.02 -3.82
C LEU A 43 -1.63 -11.05 -2.76
N PRO A 44 -0.60 -10.74 -1.94
CA PRO A 44 -0.19 -11.63 -0.86
C PRO A 44 -1.29 -11.68 0.22
N MET A 45 -1.33 -12.80 0.97
CA MET A 45 -2.39 -13.05 1.96
C MET A 45 -2.54 -11.90 2.96
N PHE A 46 -1.43 -11.33 3.46
CA PHE A 46 -1.48 -10.22 4.40
C PHE A 46 -2.22 -8.99 3.84
N MET A 47 -2.12 -8.75 2.52
CA MET A 47 -2.77 -7.62 1.87
C MET A 47 -4.26 -7.90 1.64
N ILE A 48 -4.62 -9.15 1.34
CA ILE A 48 -6.02 -9.59 1.27
C ILE A 48 -6.70 -9.41 2.63
N GLU A 49 -6.06 -9.88 3.70
CA GLU A 49 -6.54 -9.74 5.08
C GLU A 49 -6.59 -8.26 5.53
N PHE A 50 -5.63 -7.46 5.09
CA PHE A 50 -5.62 -6.02 5.31
C PHE A 50 -6.83 -5.37 4.64
N PHE A 51 -7.09 -5.64 3.36
CA PHE A 51 -8.22 -5.09 2.62
C PHE A 51 -9.59 -5.51 3.15
N ALA A 52 -9.69 -6.70 3.76
CA ALA A 52 -10.89 -7.14 4.45
C ALA A 52 -11.19 -6.31 5.73
N THR A 53 -10.23 -5.54 6.22
CA THR A 53 -10.41 -4.64 7.38
C THR A 53 -10.39 -3.16 7.02
N THR A 54 -9.64 -2.77 6.00
CA THR A 54 -9.55 -1.39 5.54
C THR A 54 -9.16 -1.33 4.07
N SER A 55 -9.86 -0.52 3.27
CA SER A 55 -9.56 -0.33 1.84
C SER A 55 -8.50 0.74 1.56
N GLY A 56 -7.78 1.19 2.59
CA GLY A 56 -6.70 2.16 2.45
C GLY A 56 -6.54 3.03 3.68
N ILE A 57 -5.37 3.66 3.82
CA ILE A 57 -5.05 4.54 4.94
C ILE A 57 -4.42 5.81 4.41
N SER A 58 -4.78 6.95 5.00
CA SER A 58 -4.14 8.24 4.76
C SER A 58 -3.68 8.82 6.10
N LEU A 59 -2.42 9.23 6.18
CA LEU A 59 -1.88 9.99 7.30
C LEU A 59 -0.92 11.04 6.75
N ASP A 60 -1.29 12.32 6.90
CA ASP A 60 -0.52 13.44 6.35
C ASP A 60 -0.22 13.26 4.86
N SER A 61 1.04 13.11 4.45
CA SER A 61 1.45 12.86 3.07
C SER A 61 1.65 11.38 2.73
N GLY A 62 1.45 10.48 3.70
CA GLY A 62 1.55 9.04 3.53
C GLY A 62 0.22 8.40 3.18
N TYR A 63 0.25 7.49 2.20
CA TYR A 63 -0.92 6.77 1.71
C TYR A 63 -0.62 5.27 1.60
N ILE A 64 -1.58 4.45 2.05
CA ILE A 64 -1.69 3.03 1.70
C ILE A 64 -2.89 2.90 0.76
N PHE A 65 -2.64 2.45 -0.47
CA PHE A 65 -3.65 2.30 -1.51
C PHE A 65 -4.35 0.96 -1.37
N GLY A 66 -5.67 0.94 -1.53
CA GLY A 66 -6.43 -0.30 -1.59
C GLY A 66 -7.41 -0.36 -2.75
N PRO A 67 -8.37 -1.30 -2.71
CA PRO A 67 -9.22 -1.63 -3.86
C PRO A 67 -10.08 -0.48 -4.38
N ASN A 68 -10.45 0.46 -3.50
CA ASN A 68 -11.32 1.57 -3.85
C ASN A 68 -10.58 2.89 -3.67
N GLU A 69 -10.98 3.88 -4.45
CA GLU A 69 -10.67 5.28 -4.15
C GLU A 69 -11.43 5.69 -2.88
N PHE A 70 -10.81 6.55 -2.08
CA PHE A 70 -11.46 7.10 -0.89
C PHE A 70 -11.13 8.56 -0.68
N ASP A 71 -12.14 9.30 -0.23
CA ASP A 71 -12.01 10.70 0.16
C ASP A 71 -11.49 10.81 1.60
N ASN A 72 -10.40 11.55 1.79
CA ASN A 72 -9.84 11.84 3.11
C ASN A 72 -10.16 13.28 3.59
N GLY A 73 -11.22 13.90 3.04
CA GLY A 73 -11.67 15.24 3.40
C GLY A 73 -11.30 16.30 2.34
N PRO A 74 -10.61 17.40 2.69
CA PRO A 74 -10.42 18.56 1.82
C PRO A 74 -9.35 18.38 0.73
N ARG A 75 -8.71 17.20 0.63
CA ARG A 75 -7.66 16.92 -0.34
C ARG A 75 -8.21 16.10 -1.51
N THR A 76 -7.43 16.02 -2.59
CA THR A 76 -7.72 15.13 -3.72
C THR A 76 -7.96 13.70 -3.22
N PRO A 77 -8.94 12.98 -3.78
CA PRO A 77 -9.21 11.59 -3.44
C PRO A 77 -7.94 10.74 -3.54
N VAL A 78 -7.79 9.78 -2.64
CA VAL A 78 -6.67 8.84 -2.68
C VAL A 78 -6.99 7.77 -3.72
N PRO A 79 -6.19 7.64 -4.80
CA PRO A 79 -6.50 6.73 -5.89
C PRO A 79 -6.48 5.28 -5.42
N ASN A 80 -7.23 4.43 -6.14
CA ASN A 80 -7.19 2.99 -5.90
C ASN A 80 -5.84 2.38 -6.35
N ILE A 81 -5.53 1.21 -5.81
CA ILE A 81 -4.28 0.49 -6.09
C ILE A 81 -4.12 0.09 -7.57
N ILE A 82 -5.21 -0.10 -8.30
CA ILE A 82 -5.17 -0.45 -9.72
C ILE A 82 -4.63 0.73 -10.53
N ASP A 83 -5.19 1.92 -10.34
CA ASP A 83 -4.82 3.10 -11.10
C ASP A 83 -3.39 3.55 -10.80
N VAL A 84 -2.98 3.47 -9.53
CA VAL A 84 -1.56 3.64 -9.14
C VAL A 84 -0.67 2.67 -9.91
N ASN A 85 -1.04 1.38 -9.98
CA ASN A 85 -0.23 0.39 -10.67
C ASN A 85 -0.29 0.46 -12.20
N ARG A 86 -1.32 1.09 -12.78
CA ARG A 86 -1.34 1.44 -14.21
C ARG A 86 -0.37 2.59 -14.49
N GLU A 87 -0.36 3.62 -13.66
CA GLU A 87 0.53 4.78 -13.79
C GLU A 87 2.00 4.36 -13.73
N TYR A 88 2.38 3.64 -12.67
CA TYR A 88 3.74 3.11 -12.55
C TYR A 88 3.97 1.87 -13.42
N GLY A 89 2.95 1.41 -14.17
CA GLY A 89 2.90 0.19 -14.99
C GLY A 89 4.07 0.03 -15.94
N THR A 90 4.44 1.15 -16.53
CA THR A 90 5.36 1.26 -17.66
C THR A 90 6.82 1.44 -17.23
N LEU A 91 7.08 1.59 -15.93
CA LEU A 91 8.42 1.89 -15.44
C LEU A 91 9.22 0.60 -15.16
N PRO A 92 10.43 0.45 -15.74
CA PRO A 92 11.21 -0.79 -15.67
C PRO A 92 11.48 -1.31 -14.24
N GLY A 93 11.62 -0.41 -13.26
CA GLY A 93 11.90 -0.77 -11.86
C GLY A 93 10.74 -1.43 -11.11
N THR A 94 9.53 -1.42 -11.67
CA THR A 94 8.33 -1.99 -11.04
C THR A 94 7.96 -3.39 -11.53
N SER A 95 8.77 -4.00 -12.42
CA SER A 95 8.48 -5.35 -12.91
C SER A 95 8.42 -6.37 -11.76
N GLY A 96 7.34 -7.15 -11.72
CA GLY A 96 7.04 -8.11 -10.66
C GLY A 96 6.76 -7.50 -9.28
N LYS A 97 6.51 -6.18 -9.20
CA LYS A 97 6.22 -5.47 -7.96
C LYS A 97 4.92 -4.67 -8.08
N THR A 98 4.09 -4.76 -7.05
CA THR A 98 2.87 -3.97 -6.94
C THR A 98 3.10 -2.86 -5.93
N ILE A 99 2.92 -1.61 -6.38
CA ILE A 99 2.96 -0.44 -5.49
C ILE A 99 1.72 -0.48 -4.59
N PHE A 100 1.91 -0.42 -3.28
CA PHE A 100 0.83 -0.42 -2.30
C PHE A 100 0.80 0.84 -1.43
N GLY A 101 1.88 1.62 -1.44
CA GLY A 101 1.93 2.84 -0.66
C GLY A 101 2.89 3.86 -1.24
N ARG A 102 2.72 5.11 -0.80
CA ARG A 102 3.55 6.25 -1.20
C ARG A 102 3.57 7.28 -0.08
N ASN A 103 4.69 7.98 0.01
CA ASN A 103 4.76 9.30 0.66
C ASN A 103 5.53 10.29 -0.23
N ASP A 104 5.89 11.45 0.31
CA ASP A 104 6.61 12.50 -0.43
C ASP A 104 7.96 12.03 -1.00
N LEU A 105 8.60 11.07 -0.34
CA LEU A 105 9.98 10.68 -0.62
C LEU A 105 10.09 9.32 -1.30
N PHE A 106 9.19 8.39 -0.99
CA PHE A 106 9.36 6.98 -1.32
C PHE A 106 8.07 6.34 -1.83
N LEU A 107 8.27 5.30 -2.64
CA LEU A 107 7.22 4.35 -3.00
C LEU A 107 7.42 3.06 -2.21
N PHE A 108 6.32 2.39 -1.92
CA PHE A 108 6.32 1.11 -1.21
C PHE A 108 5.64 0.07 -2.07
N ALA A 109 6.33 -1.06 -2.24
CA ALA A 109 5.90 -2.12 -3.13
C ALA A 109 6.00 -3.48 -2.47
N PHE A 110 5.20 -4.44 -2.91
CA PHE A 110 5.40 -5.85 -2.58
C PHE A 110 5.60 -6.68 -3.86
N ASP A 111 6.32 -7.78 -3.76
CA ASP A 111 6.39 -8.79 -4.83
C ASP A 111 5.35 -9.90 -4.65
N THR A 112 5.29 -10.82 -5.61
CA THR A 112 4.37 -11.97 -5.59
C THR A 112 4.53 -12.88 -4.38
N PHE A 113 5.69 -12.85 -3.70
CA PHE A 113 5.94 -13.61 -2.48
C PHE A 113 5.52 -12.86 -1.21
N GLY A 114 5.03 -11.63 -1.35
CA GLY A 114 4.66 -10.77 -0.23
C GLY A 114 5.84 -10.07 0.44
N THR A 115 7.04 -10.10 -0.16
CA THR A 115 8.16 -9.32 0.37
C THR A 115 7.91 -7.84 0.10
N CYS A 116 8.00 -7.00 1.12
CA CYS A 116 7.84 -5.55 0.98
C CYS A 116 9.17 -4.83 0.74
N TYR A 117 9.12 -3.76 -0.04
CA TYR A 117 10.27 -2.94 -0.43
C TYR A 117 9.91 -1.45 -0.32
N MET A 118 10.87 -0.65 0.13
CA MET A 118 10.89 0.80 -0.06
C MET A 118 11.73 1.09 -1.29
N LEU A 119 11.18 1.88 -2.20
CA LEU A 119 11.79 2.29 -3.45
C LEU A 119 12.01 3.81 -3.44
N ASP A 120 13.09 4.28 -4.06
CA ASP A 120 13.22 5.71 -4.32
C ASP A 120 12.22 6.16 -5.40
N ASN A 121 11.73 7.40 -5.30
CA ASN A 121 10.68 7.91 -6.18
C ASN A 121 11.17 8.31 -7.58
N LEU A 122 12.48 8.34 -7.85
CA LEU A 122 13.07 8.77 -9.13
C LEU A 122 13.46 7.58 -10.02
N SER A 123 14.23 6.66 -9.47
CA SER A 123 14.87 5.54 -10.16
C SER A 123 14.28 4.18 -9.78
N LEU A 124 13.35 4.13 -8.82
CA LEU A 124 12.65 2.92 -8.37
C LEU A 124 13.59 1.80 -7.91
N ARG A 125 14.81 2.15 -7.50
CA ARG A 125 15.76 1.24 -6.87
C ARG A 125 15.28 0.90 -5.48
N ILE A 126 15.53 -0.34 -5.10
CA ILE A 126 15.24 -0.83 -3.77
C ILE A 126 16.21 -0.16 -2.79
N LEU A 127 15.67 0.62 -1.86
CA LEU A 127 16.42 1.24 -0.76
C LEU A 127 16.41 0.36 0.49
N ARG A 128 15.29 -0.33 0.73
CA ARG A 128 15.12 -1.22 1.87
C ARG A 128 14.19 -2.37 1.53
N LYS A 129 14.51 -3.55 2.06
CA LYS A 129 13.63 -4.72 2.10
C LYS A 129 13.10 -4.88 3.53
N TYR A 130 11.86 -5.32 3.66
CA TYR A 130 11.19 -5.51 4.93
C TYR A 130 10.85 -6.99 5.15
N ASP A 131 11.12 -7.46 6.35
CA ASP A 131 10.70 -8.78 6.82
C ASP A 131 9.30 -8.76 7.47
N ASP A 132 8.76 -7.56 7.69
CA ASP A 132 7.45 -7.32 8.29
C ASP A 132 6.67 -6.30 7.43
N PRO A 133 5.52 -6.69 6.84
CA PRO A 133 4.75 -5.80 5.98
C PRO A 133 4.16 -4.59 6.73
N TYR A 134 3.79 -4.74 8.01
CA TYR A 134 3.24 -3.63 8.78
C TYR A 134 4.31 -2.62 9.18
N ARG A 135 5.57 -3.07 9.33
CA ARG A 135 6.70 -2.15 9.44
C ARG A 135 6.89 -1.35 8.15
N ALA A 136 6.74 -1.97 6.98
CA ALA A 136 6.79 -1.25 5.71
C ALA A 136 5.66 -0.21 5.59
N MET A 137 4.43 -0.57 5.97
CA MET A 137 3.29 0.35 5.99
C MET A 137 3.48 1.50 7.01
N THR A 138 4.07 1.21 8.17
CA THR A 138 4.40 2.22 9.19
C THR A 138 5.42 3.22 8.65
N ASP A 139 6.52 2.74 8.06
CA ASP A 139 7.53 3.59 7.43
C ASP A 139 6.91 4.42 6.29
N CYS A 140 5.94 3.87 5.56
CA CYS A 140 5.21 4.60 4.53
C CYS A 140 4.40 5.77 5.10
N LEU A 141 3.63 5.53 6.16
CA LEU A 141 2.71 6.51 6.74
C LEU A 141 3.40 7.56 7.63
N ILE A 142 4.56 7.24 8.22
CA ILE A 142 5.23 8.07 9.24
C ILE A 142 6.61 8.59 8.75
N ALA A 143 6.97 8.42 7.48
CA ALA A 143 8.28 8.82 6.97
C ALA A 143 8.68 10.24 7.39
N GLY A 144 9.88 10.36 7.98
CA GLY A 144 10.44 11.64 8.43
C GLY A 144 9.93 12.16 9.79
N LYS A 145 9.05 11.42 10.47
CA LYS A 145 8.52 11.78 11.80
C LYS A 145 9.12 10.93 12.92
N TYR A 146 10.44 10.98 13.08
CA TYR A 146 11.18 10.58 14.29
C TYR A 146 12.50 11.34 14.40
#